data_AF-A0A2U8QSY5-F1
#
_entry.id   AF-A0A2U8QSY5-F1
#
_cell.length_a   1.000
_cell.length_b   1.000
_cell.length_c   1.000
_cell.angle_alpha   90.00
_cell.angle_beta   90.00
_cell.angle_gamma   90.00
#
_symmetry.space_group_name_H-M   'P 1'
#
loop_
_entity.id
_entity.type
_entity.pdbx_description
1 polymer ?
#
loop_
_entity_poly.entity_id
_entity_poly.type
_entity_poly.pdbx_seq_one_letter_code
_entity_poly.pdbx_strand_id
1 'polypeptide(L)'
;MILPMKKIILLLFVVFSLQFSFANLNDAVLKQARDYYKNGNYEKALELYKSYSKDADFSDKKDIYLEMANCYYKLDDTKKAIKCLKTAIAKYGLTEDVFIYSDLIDPEFSKYALAKVYDDLDKLQQEYIAANN
;
A
#
# COMPACT_ATOMS: atom_id res chain seq x y z
N MET A 1 -25.53 -16.68 30.25
CA MET A 1 -26.15 -17.75 29.43
C MET A 1 -25.17 -18.11 28.33
N ILE A 2 -24.52 -19.28 28.41
CA ILE A 2 -23.50 -19.72 27.45
C ILE A 2 -24.23 -20.19 26.18
N LEU A 3 -23.87 -19.67 25.00
CA LEU A 3 -24.45 -20.17 23.74
C LEU A 3 -24.09 -21.65 23.57
N PRO A 4 -25.03 -22.52 23.14
CA PRO A 4 -24.73 -23.93 22.90
C PRO A 4 -23.65 -24.08 21.82
N MET A 5 -22.68 -24.98 22.03
CA MET A 5 -21.45 -25.10 21.21
C MET A 5 -21.72 -25.20 19.70
N LYS A 6 -22.83 -25.84 19.29
CA LYS A 6 -23.23 -25.92 17.88
C LYS A 6 -23.53 -24.55 17.25
N LYS A 7 -24.08 -23.60 18.01
CA LYS A 7 -24.32 -22.23 17.55
C LYS A 7 -23.02 -21.43 17.45
N ILE A 8 -22.07 -21.68 18.34
CA ILE A 8 -20.72 -21.08 18.29
C ILE A 8 -19.97 -21.55 17.04
N ILE A 9 -20.00 -22.85 16.74
CA ILE A 9 -19.38 -23.41 15.54
C ILE A 9 -19.99 -22.82 14.26
N LEU A 10 -21.32 -22.68 14.21
CA LEU A 10 -22.00 -22.10 13.06
C LEU A 10 -21.66 -20.61 12.89
N LEU A 11 -21.54 -19.85 13.99
CA LEU A 11 -21.11 -18.45 13.97
C LEU A 11 -19.68 -18.29 13.47
N LEU A 12 -18.76 -19.14 13.92
CA LEU A 12 -17.36 -19.13 13.45
C LEU A 12 -17.27 -19.45 11.96
N PHE A 13 -18.07 -20.40 11.47
CA PHE A 13 -18.12 -20.73 10.04
C PHE A 13 -18.66 -19.57 9.19
N VAL A 14 -19.69 -18.86 9.66
CA VAL A 14 -20.22 -17.67 8.98
C VAL A 14 -19.21 -16.52 8.99
N VAL A 15 -18.54 -16.26 10.11
CA VAL A 15 -17.50 -15.22 10.19
C VAL A 15 -16.30 -15.56 9.28
N PHE A 16 -15.88 -16.82 9.22
CA PHE A 16 -14.78 -17.27 8.37
C PHE A 16 -15.09 -17.17 6.87
N SER A 17 -16.32 -17.52 6.45
CA SER A 17 -16.75 -17.40 5.05
C SER A 17 -16.93 -15.95 4.59
N LEU A 18 -17.29 -15.05 5.50
CA LEU A 18 -17.30 -13.61 5.22
C LEU A 18 -15.87 -13.10 4.95
N GLN A 19 -14.88 -13.47 5.77
CA GLN A 19 -13.49 -13.05 5.57
C GLN A 19 -12.94 -13.42 4.18
N PHE A 20 -13.26 -14.63 3.70
CA PHE A 20 -12.82 -15.08 2.37
C PHE A 20 -13.44 -14.25 1.23
N SER A 21 -14.68 -13.80 1.39
CA SER A 21 -15.37 -13.00 0.36
C SER A 21 -14.79 -11.59 0.24
N PHE A 22 -14.41 -10.98 1.37
CA PHE A 22 -13.80 -9.65 1.41
C PHE A 22 -12.37 -9.63 0.82
N ALA A 23 -11.56 -10.66 1.11
CA ALA A 23 -10.20 -10.77 0.54
C ALA A 23 -10.22 -10.82 -1.00
N ASN A 24 -11.12 -11.63 -1.59
CA ASN A 24 -11.24 -11.75 -3.05
C ASN A 24 -11.67 -10.44 -3.74
N LEU A 25 -12.51 -9.63 -3.09
CA LEU A 25 -12.93 -8.33 -3.63
C LEU A 25 -11.76 -7.34 -3.64
N ASN A 26 -10.99 -7.32 -2.55
CA ASN A 26 -9.83 -6.46 -2.37
C ASN A 26 -8.75 -6.73 -3.45
N ASP A 27 -8.45 -8.00 -3.70
CA ASP A 27 -7.52 -8.40 -4.77
C ASP A 27 -7.97 -7.95 -6.16
N ALA A 28 -9.28 -8.01 -6.43
CA ALA A 28 -9.85 -7.57 -7.70
C ALA A 28 -9.68 -6.05 -7.90
N VAL A 29 -9.86 -5.23 -6.84
CA VAL A 29 -9.67 -3.78 -6.89
C VAL A 29 -8.21 -3.43 -7.19
N LEU A 30 -7.24 -4.09 -6.52
CA LEU A 30 -5.82 -3.86 -6.80
C LEU A 30 -5.42 -4.28 -8.20
N LYS A 31 -5.89 -5.44 -8.64
CA LYS A 31 -5.67 -5.89 -10.02
C LYS A 31 -6.18 -4.85 -11.01
N GLN A 32 -7.38 -4.32 -10.79
CA GLN A 32 -7.96 -3.29 -11.65
C GLN A 32 -7.14 -1.98 -11.61
N ALA A 33 -6.66 -1.56 -10.43
CA ALA A 33 -5.81 -0.38 -10.30
C ALA A 33 -4.50 -0.54 -11.09
N ARG A 34 -3.85 -1.70 -10.98
CA ARG A 34 -2.63 -2.05 -11.73
C ARG A 34 -2.89 -2.13 -13.22
N ASP A 35 -4.04 -2.65 -13.64
CA ASP A 35 -4.44 -2.69 -15.05
C ASP A 35 -4.65 -1.26 -15.60
N TYR A 36 -5.25 -0.35 -14.83
CA TYR A 36 -5.32 1.07 -15.22
C TYR A 36 -3.94 1.71 -15.31
N TYR A 37 -3.04 1.45 -14.35
CA TYR A 37 -1.66 1.96 -14.37
C TYR A 37 -0.91 1.50 -15.62
N LYS A 38 -0.97 0.19 -15.95
CA LYS A 38 -0.33 -0.38 -17.14
C LYS A 38 -0.88 0.23 -18.44
N ASN A 39 -2.16 0.61 -18.45
CA ASN A 39 -2.81 1.26 -19.59
C ASN A 39 -2.60 2.78 -19.63
N GLY A 40 -1.77 3.35 -18.76
CA GLY A 40 -1.50 4.79 -18.72
C GLY A 40 -2.61 5.64 -18.10
N ASN A 41 -3.66 5.02 -17.55
CA ASN A 41 -4.78 5.71 -16.90
C ASN A 41 -4.46 5.97 -15.41
N TYR A 42 -3.44 6.78 -15.14
CA TYR A 42 -2.87 6.93 -13.81
C TYR A 42 -3.82 7.57 -12.80
N GLU A 43 -4.72 8.47 -13.22
CA GLU A 43 -5.73 9.07 -12.34
C GLU A 43 -6.73 8.02 -11.83
N LYS A 44 -7.17 7.12 -12.72
CA LYS A 44 -8.09 6.03 -12.35
C LYS A 44 -7.41 5.00 -11.46
N ALA A 45 -6.15 4.66 -11.76
CA ALA A 45 -5.35 3.81 -10.89
C ALA A 45 -5.24 4.42 -9.48
N LEU A 46 -4.92 5.71 -9.41
CA LEU A 46 -4.78 6.44 -8.16
C LEU A 46 -6.10 6.53 -7.37
N GLU A 47 -7.24 6.66 -8.03
CA GLU A 47 -8.56 6.61 -7.39
C GLU A 47 -8.79 5.26 -6.70
N LEU A 48 -8.53 4.16 -7.41
CA LEU A 48 -8.70 2.81 -6.86
C LEU A 48 -7.70 2.52 -5.73
N TYR A 49 -6.42 2.87 -5.89
CA TYR A 49 -5.43 2.70 -4.81
C TYR A 49 -5.80 3.50 -3.56
N LYS A 50 -6.30 4.74 -3.71
CA LYS A 50 -6.79 5.53 -2.58
C LYS A 50 -7.99 4.87 -1.90
N SER A 51 -8.92 4.34 -2.69
CA SER A 51 -10.06 3.61 -2.14
C SER A 51 -9.60 2.39 -1.34
N TYR A 52 -8.73 1.57 -1.92
CA TYR A 52 -8.19 0.38 -1.29
C TYR A 52 -7.41 0.70 0.00
N SER A 53 -6.56 1.73 -0.02
CA SER A 53 -5.69 2.10 1.12
C SER A 53 -6.42 2.43 2.42
N LYS A 54 -7.71 2.77 2.35
CA LYS A 54 -8.54 3.08 3.52
C LYS A 54 -8.79 1.83 4.36
N ASP A 55 -9.07 0.72 3.68
CA ASP A 55 -9.50 -0.55 4.27
C ASP A 55 -8.40 -1.62 4.25
N ALA A 56 -7.26 -1.34 3.59
CA ALA A 56 -6.11 -2.23 3.52
C ALA A 56 -5.51 -2.55 4.89
N ASP A 57 -5.03 -3.78 5.05
CA ASP A 57 -4.20 -4.18 6.18
C ASP A 57 -2.90 -3.37 6.21
N PHE A 58 -2.36 -3.18 7.41
CA PHE A 58 -1.16 -2.36 7.62
C PHE A 58 0.03 -2.83 6.77
N SER A 59 0.21 -4.15 6.63
CA SER A 59 1.27 -4.77 5.83
C SER A 59 1.26 -4.33 4.36
N ASP A 60 0.06 -4.07 3.82
CA ASP A 60 -0.13 -3.78 2.41
C ASP A 60 0.08 -2.29 2.12
N LYS A 61 -0.10 -1.43 3.14
CA LYS A 61 -0.11 0.03 2.95
C LYS A 61 1.20 0.57 2.39
N LYS A 62 2.35 -0.02 2.73
CA LYS A 62 3.64 0.44 2.17
C LYS A 62 3.68 0.29 0.64
N ASP A 63 3.21 -0.85 0.12
CA ASP A 63 3.21 -1.15 -1.32
C ASP A 63 2.15 -0.30 -2.03
N ILE A 64 0.98 -0.11 -1.43
CA ILE A 64 -0.05 0.76 -2.01
C ILE A 64 0.41 2.22 -2.11
N TYR A 65 1.07 2.74 -1.07
CA TYR A 65 1.63 4.09 -1.13
C TYR A 65 2.76 4.21 -2.16
N LEU A 66 3.52 3.14 -2.38
CA LEU A 66 4.53 3.06 -3.44
C LEU A 66 3.90 3.09 -4.84
N GLU A 67 2.87 2.28 -5.09
CA GLU A 67 2.15 2.27 -6.37
C GLU A 67 1.42 3.60 -6.63
N MET A 68 0.90 4.26 -5.59
CA MET A 68 0.39 5.63 -5.67
C MET A 68 1.49 6.64 -6.02
N ALA A 69 2.70 6.47 -5.49
CA ALA A 69 3.84 7.33 -5.79
C ALA A 69 4.21 7.23 -7.28
N ASN A 70 4.22 6.02 -7.85
CA ASN A 70 4.41 5.84 -9.29
C ASN A 70 3.34 6.56 -10.11
N CYS A 71 2.07 6.45 -9.71
CA CYS A 71 0.98 7.16 -10.41
C CYS A 71 1.21 8.67 -10.40
N TYR A 72 1.56 9.25 -9.25
CA TYR A 72 1.85 10.68 -9.17
C TYR A 72 3.08 11.07 -10.00
N TYR A 73 4.12 10.23 -10.03
CA TYR A 73 5.30 10.47 -10.85
C TYR A 73 4.96 10.49 -12.34
N LYS A 74 4.18 9.52 -12.83
CA LYS A 74 3.72 9.48 -14.22
C LYS A 74 2.73 10.59 -14.60
N LEU A 75 2.15 11.26 -13.61
CA LEU A 75 1.33 12.46 -13.77
C LEU A 75 2.14 13.76 -13.59
N ASP A 76 3.48 13.68 -13.57
CA ASP A 76 4.41 14.79 -13.34
C ASP A 76 4.25 15.51 -11.97
N ASP A 77 3.45 14.96 -11.05
CA ASP A 77 3.29 15.46 -9.69
C ASP A 77 4.35 14.85 -8.76
N THR A 78 5.61 15.14 -9.07
CA THR A 78 6.77 14.63 -8.32
C THR A 78 6.72 14.98 -6.84
N LYS A 79 6.08 16.10 -6.47
CA LYS A 79 5.89 16.52 -5.08
C LYS A 79 5.00 15.52 -4.33
N LYS A 80 3.85 15.13 -4.88
CA LYS A 80 2.99 14.12 -4.26
C LYS A 80 3.62 12.73 -4.32
N ALA A 81 4.37 12.40 -5.37
CA ALA A 81 5.10 11.15 -5.46
C ALA A 81 6.08 10.96 -4.28
N ILE A 82 6.94 11.96 -4.03
CA ILE A 82 7.87 11.94 -2.89
C ILE A 82 7.12 11.93 -1.55
N LYS A 83 6.01 12.66 -1.42
CA LYS A 83 5.20 12.63 -0.20
C LYS A 83 4.65 11.22 0.09
N CYS A 84 4.19 10.50 -0.93
CA CYS A 84 3.72 9.13 -0.79
C CYS A 84 4.85 8.20 -0.31
N LEU A 85 6.04 8.30 -0.90
CA LEU A 85 7.22 7.53 -0.45
C LEU A 85 7.60 7.82 1.00
N LYS A 86 7.71 9.10 1.38
CA LYS A 86 8.02 9.48 2.77
C LYS A 86 6.97 8.92 3.74
N THR A 87 5.70 8.88 3.33
CA THR A 87 4.64 8.29 4.13
C THR A 87 4.80 6.76 4.25
N ALA A 88 5.14 6.08 3.16
CA ALA A 88 5.41 4.65 3.16
C ALA A 88 6.57 4.28 4.10
N ILE A 89 7.65 5.07 4.11
CA ILE A 89 8.81 4.85 4.98
C ILE A 89 8.42 5.12 6.43
N ALA A 90 7.97 6.34 6.74
CA ALA A 90 7.78 6.78 8.12
C ALA A 90 6.58 6.17 8.84
N LYS A 91 5.57 5.65 8.11
CA LYS A 91 4.35 5.09 8.72
C LYS A 91 4.18 3.60 8.51
N TYR A 92 4.73 3.05 7.44
CA TYR A 92 4.47 1.66 7.03
C TYR A 92 5.75 0.84 6.87
N GLY A 93 6.91 1.39 7.24
CA GLY A 93 8.17 0.65 7.32
C GLY A 93 8.73 0.26 5.96
N LEU A 94 8.48 1.07 4.92
CA LEU A 94 9.17 0.90 3.63
C LEU A 94 10.68 1.14 3.84
N THR A 95 11.48 0.17 3.40
CA THR A 95 12.95 0.19 3.53
C THR A 95 13.62 0.62 2.22
N GLU A 96 14.92 0.92 2.29
CA GLU A 96 15.67 1.42 1.13
C GLU A 96 15.88 0.36 0.02
N ASP A 97 15.76 -0.92 0.37
CA ASP A 97 15.84 -2.06 -0.54
C ASP A 97 14.87 -1.94 -1.72
N VAL A 98 13.72 -1.27 -1.51
CA VAL A 98 12.74 -1.02 -2.56
C VAL A 98 13.31 -0.26 -3.73
N PHE A 99 14.25 0.66 -3.50
CA PHE A 99 14.84 1.48 -4.56
C PHE A 99 15.82 0.69 -5.43
N ILE A 100 16.32 -0.44 -4.92
CA ILE A 100 17.38 -1.22 -5.56
C ILE A 100 16.81 -2.51 -6.18
N TYR A 101 15.89 -3.17 -5.48
CA TYR A 101 15.48 -4.55 -5.80
C TYR A 101 14.00 -4.71 -6.14
N SER A 102 13.15 -3.70 -5.92
CA SER A 102 11.71 -3.86 -6.11
C SER A 102 11.27 -3.60 -7.54
N ASP A 103 10.47 -4.52 -8.09
CA ASP A 103 9.74 -4.33 -9.34
C ASP A 103 8.50 -3.42 -9.18
N LEU A 104 8.17 -3.02 -7.95
CA LEU A 104 6.99 -2.19 -7.67
C LEU A 104 7.25 -0.72 -7.91
N ILE A 105 8.49 -0.24 -7.84
CA ILE A 105 8.81 1.17 -8.08
C ILE A 105 9.17 1.37 -9.56
N ASP A 106 8.65 2.42 -10.18
CA ASP A 106 9.02 2.78 -11.54
C ASP A 106 10.55 3.04 -11.61
N PRO A 107 11.31 2.42 -12.54
CA PRO A 107 12.78 2.51 -12.53
C PRO A 107 13.32 3.95 -12.69
N GLU A 108 12.65 4.77 -13.51
CA GLU A 108 13.03 6.17 -13.69
C GLU A 108 12.75 6.96 -12.41
N PHE A 109 11.59 6.70 -11.80
CA PHE A 109 11.23 7.29 -10.52
C PHE A 109 12.19 6.87 -9.41
N SER A 110 12.60 5.60 -9.35
CA SER A 110 13.40 5.04 -8.26
C SER A 110 14.69 5.83 -8.03
N LYS A 111 15.44 6.09 -9.09
CA LYS A 111 16.70 6.86 -9.01
C LYS A 111 16.46 8.29 -8.52
N TYR A 112 15.42 8.94 -9.05
CA TYR A 112 15.03 10.29 -8.63
C TYR A 112 14.59 10.31 -7.16
N ALA A 113 13.75 9.36 -6.77
CA ALA A 113 13.19 9.22 -5.46
C ALA A 113 14.26 9.01 -4.41
N LEU A 114 15.17 8.05 -4.64
CA LEU A 114 16.28 7.75 -3.75
C LEU A 114 17.09 9.03 -3.47
N ALA A 115 17.50 9.77 -4.50
CA ALA A 115 18.23 11.02 -4.34
C ALA A 115 17.47 12.11 -3.56
N LYS A 116 16.13 12.05 -3.49
CA LYS A 116 15.30 13.01 -2.75
C LYS A 116 15.00 12.60 -1.33
N VAL A 117 15.08 11.31 -1.01
CA VAL A 117 14.78 10.81 0.34
C VAL A 117 16.03 10.40 1.11
N TYR A 118 17.17 10.20 0.44
CA TYR A 118 18.39 9.61 1.02
C TYR A 118 18.81 10.27 2.34
N ASP A 119 18.96 11.59 2.35
CA ASP A 119 19.39 12.34 3.54
C ASP A 119 18.39 12.24 4.71
N ASP A 120 17.13 11.94 4.42
CA ASP A 120 16.05 11.81 5.40
C ASP A 120 15.76 10.35 5.78
N LEU A 121 16.36 9.34 5.11
CA LEU A 121 15.97 7.92 5.23
C LEU A 121 16.03 7.42 6.67
N ASP A 122 17.18 7.60 7.34
CA ASP A 122 17.39 7.17 8.71
C ASP A 122 16.35 7.80 9.65
N LYS A 123 16.12 9.11 9.49
CA LYS A 123 15.15 9.84 10.29
C LYS A 123 13.73 9.29 10.09
N LEU A 124 13.32 9.09 8.83
CA LEU A 124 11.99 8.56 8.52
C LEU A 124 11.81 7.14 9.07
N GLN A 125 12.85 6.30 9.01
CA GLN A 125 12.79 4.96 9.61
C GLN A 125 12.71 5.00 11.14
N GLN A 126 13.41 5.93 11.80
CA GLN A 126 13.28 6.12 13.25
C GLN A 126 11.87 6.58 13.63
N GLU A 127 11.21 7.42 12.81
CA GLU A 127 9.81 7.80 13.03
C GLU A 127 8.88 6.57 13.02
N TYR A 128 9.10 5.63 12.09
CA TYR A 128 8.33 4.38 12.02
C TYR A 128 8.56 3.50 13.27
N ILE A 129 9.83 3.33 13.67
CA ILE A 129 10.19 2.53 14.84
C ILE A 129 9.59 3.13 16.12
N ALA A 130 9.69 4.44 16.30
CA ALA A 130 9.16 5.14 17.47
C ALA A 130 7.63 5.08 17.56
N ALA A 131 6.92 5.02 16.44
CA ALA A 131 5.45 4.93 16.42
C ALA A 131 4.92 3.51 16.73
N ASN A 132 5.75 2.48 16.62
CA ASN A 132 5.36 1.07 16.69
C ASN A 132 6.01 0.31 17.87
N ASN A 133 6.72 1.02 18.75
CA ASN A 133 7.23 0.52 20.04
C ASN A 133 6.32 0.95 21.19
#